data_AF-A0A832J0W2-F1
#
_entry.id   AF-A0A832J0W2-F1
#
_cell.length_a   1.000
_cell.length_b   1.000
_cell.length_c   1.000
_cell.angle_alpha   90.00
_cell.angle_beta   90.00
_cell.angle_gamma   90.00
#
_symmetry.space_group_name_H-M   'P 1'
#
loop_
_entity.id
_entity.type
_entity.pdbx_description
1 polymer ?
#
loop_
_entity_poly.entity_id
_entity_poly.type
_entity_poly.pdbx_seq_one_letter_code
_entity_poly.pdbx_strand_id
1 'polypeptide(L)'
;MSPKTTVYDESKVRTLSSLEHIRKRPGMYIGRLGSGAHPDDGIYILLKEVIDNAVDEFIMGAGKRVDVSLSEEGMVRVRDYGRGIPLGKIVDCVSK
;
A
#
# COMPACT_ATOMS: atom_id res chain seq x y z
N MET A 1 -37.24 25.59 -13.95
CA MET A 1 -36.67 24.59 -13.01
C MET A 1 -36.29 25.32 -11.75
N SER A 2 -37.00 25.08 -10.64
CA SER A 2 -36.67 25.73 -9.36
C SER A 2 -35.30 25.26 -8.85
N PRO A 3 -34.46 26.13 -8.27
CA PRO A 3 -33.14 25.75 -7.78
C PRO A 3 -33.30 24.73 -6.64
N LYS A 4 -32.66 23.58 -6.77
CA LYS A 4 -32.55 22.61 -5.68
C LYS A 4 -31.75 23.26 -4.54
N THR A 5 -32.39 23.49 -3.41
CA THR A 5 -31.70 23.96 -2.19
C THR A 5 -30.71 22.90 -1.73
N THR A 6 -29.42 23.22 -1.80
CA THR A 6 -28.35 22.35 -1.30
C THR A 6 -28.33 22.42 0.23
N VAL A 7 -28.85 21.37 0.88
CA VAL A 7 -28.79 21.22 2.33
C VAL A 7 -27.40 20.73 2.72
N TYR A 8 -26.63 21.59 3.39
CA TYR A 8 -25.33 21.28 3.99
C TYR A 8 -25.50 21.16 5.50
N ASP A 9 -25.67 19.92 5.97
CA ASP A 9 -25.83 19.55 7.38
C ASP A 9 -24.68 18.64 7.83
N GLU A 10 -24.66 18.28 9.11
CA GLU A 10 -23.62 17.44 9.72
C GLU A 10 -23.45 16.08 9.01
N SER A 11 -24.51 15.54 8.41
CA SER A 11 -24.47 14.27 7.68
C SER A 11 -23.58 14.32 6.43
N LYS A 12 -23.26 15.52 5.93
CA LYS A 12 -22.38 15.72 4.76
C LYS A 12 -20.90 15.66 5.12
N VAL A 13 -20.55 15.76 6.40
CA VAL A 13 -19.19 15.57 6.87
C VAL A 13 -18.96 14.08 7.15
N ARG A 14 -17.96 13.49 6.49
CA ARG A 14 -17.63 12.07 6.64
C ARG A 14 -16.21 11.90 7.14
N THR A 15 -16.06 11.24 8.28
CA THR A 15 -14.78 10.71 8.74
C THR A 15 -14.58 9.32 8.15
N LEU A 16 -13.46 9.10 7.48
CA LEU A 16 -13.09 7.81 6.92
C LEU A 16 -12.10 7.12 7.86
N SER A 17 -12.18 5.80 7.98
CA SER A 17 -11.17 5.03 8.68
C SER A 17 -9.81 5.06 7.95
N SER A 18 -8.77 4.59 8.62
CA SER A 18 -7.40 4.59 8.10
C SER A 18 -7.23 3.82 6.78
N LEU A 19 -7.99 2.75 6.54
CA LEU A 19 -7.89 2.02 5.27
C LEU A 19 -8.83 2.59 4.21
N GLU A 20 -10.00 3.08 4.60
CA GLU A 20 -10.98 3.61 3.65
C GLU A 20 -10.47 4.85 2.94
N HIS A 21 -9.79 5.76 3.64
CA HIS A 21 -9.29 6.98 2.98
C HIS A 21 -8.17 6.68 1.97
N ILE A 22 -7.29 5.72 2.28
CA ILE A 22 -6.24 5.23 1.36
C ILE A 22 -6.90 4.63 0.12
N ARG A 23 -7.87 3.72 0.30
CA ARG A 23 -8.58 3.09 -0.82
C ARG A 23 -9.44 4.08 -1.62
N LYS A 24 -9.98 5.11 -0.98
CA LYS A 24 -10.82 6.12 -1.66
C LYS A 24 -9.97 7.10 -2.48
N ARG A 25 -8.74 7.37 -2.05
CA ARG A 25 -7.81 8.30 -2.71
C ARG A 25 -6.43 7.65 -2.88
N PRO A 26 -6.33 6.54 -3.62
CA PRO A 26 -5.10 5.76 -3.71
C PRO A 26 -3.98 6.58 -4.35
N GLY A 27 -4.31 7.50 -5.26
CA GLY A 27 -3.29 8.29 -5.94
C GLY A 27 -2.54 9.29 -5.06
N MET A 28 -3.04 9.59 -3.86
CA MET A 28 -2.27 10.35 -2.87
C MET A 28 -1.11 9.52 -2.27
N TYR A 29 -1.22 8.20 -2.30
CA TYR A 29 -0.26 7.27 -1.68
C TYR A 29 0.64 6.59 -2.71
N ILE A 30 0.07 6.14 -3.82
CA ILE A 30 0.79 5.37 -4.84
C ILE A 30 0.89 6.10 -6.19
N GLY A 31 0.46 7.36 -6.24
CA GLY A 31 0.50 8.16 -7.47
C GLY A 31 -0.51 7.72 -8.52
N ARG A 32 -0.06 7.47 -9.75
CA ARG A 32 -0.96 7.13 -10.86
C ARG A 32 -1.49 5.71 -10.71
N LEU A 33 -2.80 5.50 -10.84
CA LEU A 33 -3.33 4.14 -11.03
C LEU A 33 -3.05 3.66 -12.45
N GLY A 34 -2.68 2.40 -12.60
CA GLY A 34 -2.50 1.79 -13.91
C GLY A 34 -2.23 0.29 -13.82
N SER A 35 -2.14 -0.33 -15.00
CA SER A 35 -1.94 -1.77 -15.14
C SER A 35 -0.46 -2.19 -15.11
N GLY A 36 0.46 -1.23 -14.94
CA GLY A 36 1.90 -1.45 -15.12
C GLY A 36 2.36 -1.22 -16.55
N ALA A 37 1.49 -0.73 -17.44
CA ALA A 37 1.88 -0.39 -18.81
C ALA A 37 2.75 0.87 -18.88
N HIS A 38 2.67 1.74 -17.86
CA HIS A 38 3.53 2.92 -17.75
C HIS A 38 4.48 2.78 -16.56
N PRO A 39 5.76 3.18 -16.68
CA PRO A 39 6.73 3.09 -15.57
C PRO A 39 6.29 3.85 -14.31
N ASP A 40 5.53 4.93 -14.48
CA ASP A 40 4.99 5.72 -13.36
C ASP A 40 3.70 5.15 -12.74
N ASP A 41 3.24 3.97 -13.18
CA ASP A 41 2.06 3.34 -12.59
C ASP A 41 2.36 2.88 -11.15
N GLY A 42 1.43 3.16 -10.24
CA GLY A 42 1.54 2.93 -8.81
C GLY A 42 1.71 1.47 -8.40
N ILE A 43 1.48 0.52 -9.30
CA ILE A 43 1.83 -0.89 -9.07
C ILE A 43 3.33 -1.06 -8.80
N TYR A 44 4.17 -0.26 -9.45
CA TYR A 44 5.62 -0.27 -9.23
C TYR A 44 6.00 0.39 -7.90
N ILE A 45 5.24 1.40 -7.46
CA ILE A 45 5.39 1.95 -6.11
C ILE A 45 5.05 0.90 -5.06
N LEU A 46 3.92 0.19 -5.21
CA LEU A 46 3.55 -0.91 -4.31
C LEU A 46 4.66 -1.97 -4.20
N LEU A 47 5.26 -2.36 -5.33
CA LEU A 47 6.38 -3.30 -5.32
C LEU A 47 7.62 -2.71 -4.64
N LYS A 48 7.97 -1.45 -4.95
CA LYS A 48 9.11 -0.74 -4.37
C LYS A 48 9.00 -0.68 -2.85
N GLU A 49 7.84 -0.36 -2.28
CA GLU A 49 7.67 -0.28 -0.82
C GLU A 49 7.97 -1.62 -0.12
N VAL A 50 7.64 -2.76 -0.76
CA VAL A 50 7.97 -4.07 -0.19
C VAL A 50 9.47 -4.37 -0.32
N ILE A 51 10.08 -4.03 -1.46
CA ILE A 51 11.51 -4.22 -1.69
C ILE A 51 12.34 -3.33 -0.75
N ASP A 52 11.93 -2.08 -0.53
CA ASP A 52 12.64 -1.13 0.32
C ASP A 52 12.71 -1.64 1.77
N ASN A 53 11.60 -2.14 2.31
CA ASN A 53 11.59 -2.77 3.65
C ASN A 53 12.55 -3.97 3.73
N ALA A 54 12.66 -4.77 2.67
CA ALA A 54 13.59 -5.89 2.59
C ALA A 54 15.06 -5.41 2.50
N VAL A 55 15.31 -4.33 1.76
CA VAL A 55 16.63 -3.71 1.61
C VAL A 55 17.09 -3.06 2.90
N ASP A 56 16.20 -2.46 3.68
CA ASP A 56 16.51 -1.90 4.99
C ASP A 56 17.09 -2.97 5.94
N GLU A 57 16.49 -4.16 5.98
CA GLU A 57 17.03 -5.30 6.74
C GLU A 57 18.43 -5.73 6.24
N PHE A 58 18.66 -5.69 4.93
CA PHE A 58 19.97 -5.99 4.34
C PHE A 58 21.01 -4.93 4.72
N ILE A 59 20.68 -3.64 4.61
CA ILE A 59 21.56 -2.52 4.97
C ILE A 59 21.94 -2.58 6.45
N MET A 60 21.00 -2.98 7.30
CA MET A 60 21.26 -3.19 8.74
C MET A 60 22.06 -4.46 9.05
N GLY A 61 22.45 -5.25 8.03
CA GLY A 61 23.23 -6.48 8.19
C GLY A 61 22.44 -7.65 8.76
N ALA A 62 21.12 -7.53 8.87
CA ALA A 62 20.23 -8.55 9.39
C ALA A 62 19.86 -9.61 8.35
N GLY A 63 19.96 -9.28 7.06
CA GLY A 63 19.76 -10.19 5.94
C GLY A 63 20.93 -10.14 4.96
N LYS A 64 21.10 -11.20 4.17
CA LYS A 64 22.19 -11.33 3.18
C LYS A 64 21.71 -11.50 1.74
N ARG A 65 20.39 -11.55 1.54
CA ARG A 65 19.78 -11.85 0.25
C ARG A 65 18.35 -11.34 0.24
N VAL A 66 17.90 -10.85 -0.92
CA VAL A 66 16.51 -10.57 -1.21
C VAL A 66 16.17 -11.29 -2.51
N ASP A 67 15.17 -12.15 -2.47
CA ASP A 67 14.67 -12.89 -3.63
C ASP A 67 13.38 -12.23 -4.14
N VAL A 68 13.33 -11.93 -5.42
CA VAL A 68 12.14 -11.40 -6.10
C VAL A 68 11.74 -12.37 -7.20
N SER A 69 10.49 -12.82 -7.19
CA SER A 69 9.94 -13.73 -8.20
C SER A 69 8.58 -13.26 -8.67
N LEU A 70 8.31 -13.41 -9.97
CA LEU A 70 7.01 -13.16 -10.61
C LEU A 70 6.43 -14.50 -11.06
N SER A 71 5.21 -14.82 -10.64
CA SER A 71 4.48 -16.01 -11.09
C SER A 71 3.84 -15.79 -12.46
N GLU A 72 3.45 -16.87 -13.13
CA GLU A 72 2.76 -16.81 -14.42
C GLU A 72 1.40 -16.09 -14.32
N GLU A 73 0.76 -16.14 -13.16
CA GLU A 73 -0.51 -15.46 -12.86
C GLU A 73 -0.33 -13.97 -12.51
N GLY A 74 0.90 -13.45 -12.56
CA GLY A 74 1.20 -12.05 -12.26
C GLY A 74 1.39 -11.74 -10.77
N MET A 75 1.53 -12.76 -9.90
CA MET A 75 1.82 -12.54 -8.49
C MET A 75 3.32 -12.27 -8.29
N VAL A 76 3.66 -11.11 -7.73
CA VAL A 76 5.04 -10.81 -7.31
C VAL A 76 5.24 -11.23 -5.86
N ARG A 77 6.32 -11.96 -5.59
CA ARG A 77 6.77 -12.32 -4.25
C ARG A 77 8.15 -11.71 -4.00
N VAL A 78 8.26 -10.98 -2.90
CA VAL A 78 9.53 -10.48 -2.36
C VAL A 78 9.81 -11.25 -1.08
N ARG A 79 11.00 -11.83 -0.97
CA ARG A 79 11.44 -12.60 0.19
C ARG A 79 12.79 -12.08 0.68
N ASP A 80 12.80 -11.52 1.89
CA ASP A 80 14.03 -11.27 2.62
C ASP A 80 14.35 -12.41 3.60
N TYR A 81 15.55 -12.32 4.18
CA TYR A 81 16.03 -13.18 5.26
C TYR A 81 16.54 -12.31 6.42
N GLY A 82 15.84 -11.19 6.68
CA GLY A 82 16.11 -10.28 7.79
C GLY A 82 15.56 -10.79 9.12
N ARG A 83 15.36 -9.87 10.07
CA ARG A 83 14.79 -10.18 11.40
C ARG A 83 13.32 -10.63 11.34
N GLY A 84 12.62 -10.24 10.28
CA GLY A 84 11.19 -10.42 10.13
C GLY A 84 10.37 -9.38 10.89
N ILE A 85 9.11 -9.24 10.49
CA ILE A 85 8.18 -8.30 11.12
C ILE A 85 7.84 -8.79 12.54
N PRO A 86 7.91 -7.94 13.58
CA PRO A 86 7.55 -8.33 14.94
C PRO A 86 6.12 -8.87 15.03
N LEU A 87 5.95 -10.08 15.60
CA LEU A 87 4.64 -10.76 15.65
C LEU A 87 3.56 -9.95 16.38
N GLY A 88 3.91 -9.23 17.44
CA GLY A 88 2.95 -8.36 18.15
C GLY A 88 2.42 -7.24 17.25
N LYS A 89 3.27 -6.68 16.37
CA LYS A 89 2.85 -5.66 15.40
C LYS A 89 1.97 -6.24 14.30
N ILE A 90 2.18 -7.50 13.91
CA ILE A 90 1.30 -8.18 12.96
C ILE A 90 -0.12 -8.29 13.54
N VAL A 91 -0.24 -8.71 14.81
CA VAL A 91 -1.54 -8.81 15.49
C VAL A 91 -2.28 -7.46 15.48
N ASP A 92 -1.59 -6.36 15.79
CA ASP A 92 -2.18 -5.01 15.75
C ASP A 92 -2.70 -4.62 14.35
N CYS A 93 -2.03 -5.07 13.28
CA CYS A 93 -2.37 -4.75 11.90
C CYS A 93 -3.52 -5.59 11.33
N VAL A 94 -3.72 -6.82 11.80
CA VAL A 94 -4.74 -7.76 11.27
C VAL A 94 -5.99 -7.90 12.14
N SER A 95 -5.94 -7.44 13.40
CA SER A 95 -7.00 -7.72 14.39
C SER A 95 -8.03 -6.60 14.55
N LYS A 96 -8.46 -5.95 13.47
CA LYS A 96 -9.54 -4.94 13.51
C LYS A 96 -10.61 -5.19 12.47
#